data_AF-A0A3B8UCH9-F1
#
_entry.id   AF-A0A3B8UCH9-F1
#
_cell.length_a   1.000
_cell.length_b   1.000
_cell.length_c   1.000
_cell.angle_alpha   90.00
_cell.angle_beta   90.00
_cell.angle_gamma   90.00
#
_symmetry.space_group_name_H-M   'P 1'
#
loop_
_entity.id
_entity.type
_entity.pdbx_description
1 polymer ?
#
loop_
_entity_poly.entity_id
_entity_poly.type
_entity_poly.pdbx_seq_one_letter_code
_entity_poly.pdbx_strand_id
1 'polypeptide(L)'
;GKPGFELADDEVEIGIGIHGEPGTHKEKISTANETVDQLLGKILAEGIYNAGDKVAVMVNGMGATPLSELYIANLEVSKVLADKGISVARTFVGNYMTSLEMAGFSISLLKLDDELEALLNAPADTPAFRQV
;
A
#
# COMPACT_ATOMS: atom_id res chain seq x y z
N GLY A 1 17.14 21.84 5.85
CA GLY A 1 16.42 21.66 4.57
C GLY A 1 15.11 22.44 4.62
N LYS A 2 14.40 22.53 3.49
CA LYS A 2 13.00 23.00 3.43
C LYS A 2 12.11 21.81 3.04
N PRO A 3 10.85 21.74 3.48
CA PRO A 3 9.91 20.71 3.02
C PRO A 3 9.76 20.72 1.50
N GLY A 4 9.58 19.55 0.89
CA GLY A 4 9.34 19.43 -0.56
C GLY A 4 7.97 19.98 -0.99
N PHE A 5 7.01 20.04 -0.07
CA PHE A 5 5.69 20.61 -0.22
C PHE A 5 5.13 20.94 1.18
N GLU A 6 4.08 21.76 1.23
CA GLU A 6 3.37 22.13 2.46
C GLU A 6 1.94 21.60 2.41
N LEU A 7 1.47 21.06 3.53
CA LEU A 7 0.08 20.65 3.78
C LEU A 7 -0.41 21.40 5.02
N ALA A 8 -1.70 21.74 5.05
CA ALA A 8 -2.34 22.12 6.30
C ALA A 8 -2.45 20.91 7.25
N ASP A 9 -2.64 21.16 8.55
CA ASP A 9 -2.73 20.11 9.59
C ASP A 9 -3.84 19.06 9.32
N ASP A 10 -4.83 19.42 8.52
CA ASP A 10 -5.96 18.58 8.16
C ASP A 10 -5.96 18.17 6.68
N GLU A 11 -4.82 18.27 5.99
CA GLU A 11 -4.65 17.89 4.59
C GLU A 11 -3.75 16.67 4.39
N VAL A 12 -4.02 15.94 3.31
CA VAL A 12 -3.18 14.85 2.78
C VAL A 12 -2.98 15.04 1.28
N GLU A 13 -1.83 14.59 0.76
CA GLU A 13 -1.52 14.57 -0.67
C GLU A 13 -1.73 13.15 -1.22
N ILE A 14 -2.56 12.99 -2.25
CA ILE A 14 -2.90 11.69 -2.83
C ILE A 14 -2.09 11.42 -4.09
N GLY A 15 -1.45 10.25 -4.14
CA GLY A 15 -0.65 9.81 -5.29
C GLY A 15 0.73 10.47 -5.34
N ILE A 16 1.27 10.84 -4.17
CA ILE A 16 2.60 11.44 -4.03
C ILE A 16 3.72 10.46 -4.45
N GLY A 17 4.78 11.00 -5.05
CA GLY A 17 6.00 10.25 -5.36
C GLY A 17 6.92 10.03 -4.15
N ILE A 18 8.01 9.27 -4.35
CA ILE A 18 8.97 8.94 -3.28
C ILE A 18 10.04 10.02 -3.07
N HIS A 19 10.12 11.05 -3.91
CA HIS A 19 11.03 12.19 -3.73
C HIS A 19 10.27 13.47 -3.39
N GLY A 20 9.00 13.36 -2.98
CA GLY A 20 8.14 14.50 -2.68
C GLY A 20 7.64 15.21 -3.94
N GLU A 21 7.64 14.54 -5.08
CA GLU A 21 6.95 15.03 -6.28
C GLU A 21 5.46 15.21 -5.98
N PRO A 22 4.82 16.29 -6.48
CA PRO A 22 3.39 16.51 -6.27
C PRO A 22 2.57 15.30 -6.67
N GLY A 23 1.57 14.99 -5.86
CA GLY A 23 0.62 13.95 -6.18
C GLY A 23 -0.39 14.41 -7.23
N THR A 24 -1.49 13.67 -7.29
CA THR A 24 -2.63 14.01 -8.15
C THR A 24 -3.42 15.20 -7.62
N HIS A 25 -3.56 15.31 -6.30
CA HIS A 25 -4.28 16.39 -5.62
C HIS A 25 -4.07 16.34 -4.09
N LYS A 26 -4.46 17.42 -3.43
CA LYS A 26 -4.64 17.51 -1.97
C LYS A 26 -6.10 17.35 -1.61
N GLU A 27 -6.36 16.73 -0.47
CA GLU A 27 -7.69 16.62 0.11
C GLU A 27 -7.63 16.68 1.64
N LYS A 28 -8.78 16.77 2.28
CA LYS A 28 -8.86 16.70 3.75
C LYS A 28 -8.57 15.29 4.24
N ILE A 29 -7.90 15.18 5.37
CA ILE A 29 -7.67 13.91 6.04
C ILE A 29 -9.03 13.25 6.31
N SER A 30 -9.16 12.00 5.89
CA SER A 30 -10.33 11.15 6.07
C SER A 30 -9.98 9.97 7.00
N THR A 31 -10.92 9.07 7.22
CA THR A 31 -10.60 7.83 7.94
C THR A 31 -9.63 6.96 7.15
N ALA A 32 -8.85 6.12 7.83
CA ALA A 32 -7.97 5.16 7.16
C ALA A 32 -8.75 4.26 6.17
N ASN A 33 -9.98 3.90 6.52
CA ASN A 33 -10.85 3.09 5.66
C ASN A 33 -11.21 3.84 4.36
N GLU A 34 -11.68 5.08 4.46
CA GLU A 34 -11.99 5.91 3.28
C GLU A 34 -10.76 6.15 2.39
N THR A 35 -9.60 6.40 3.00
CA THR A 35 -8.33 6.54 2.27
C THR A 35 -7.96 5.24 1.54
N VAL A 36 -8.07 4.09 2.21
CA VAL A 36 -7.82 2.77 1.59
C VAL A 36 -8.81 2.51 0.45
N ASP A 37 -10.10 2.76 0.66
CA ASP A 37 -11.14 2.58 -0.35
C ASP A 37 -10.87 3.43 -1.60
N GLN A 38 -10.42 4.66 -1.40
CA GLN A 38 -10.03 5.55 -2.48
C GLN A 38 -8.82 5.03 -3.27
N LEU A 39 -7.75 4.66 -2.56
CA LEU A 39 -6.50 4.20 -3.19
C LEU A 39 -6.69 2.85 -3.91
N LEU A 40 -7.25 1.88 -3.19
CA LEU A 40 -7.51 0.54 -3.71
C LEU A 40 -8.58 0.56 -4.80
N GLY A 41 -9.60 1.41 -4.67
CA GLY A 41 -10.61 1.63 -5.70
C GLY A 41 -10.01 2.09 -7.03
N LYS A 42 -9.02 2.99 -7.00
CA LYS A 42 -8.28 3.41 -8.21
C LYS A 42 -7.52 2.25 -8.85
N ILE A 43 -6.85 1.41 -8.05
CA ILE A 43 -6.13 0.22 -8.54
C ILE A 43 -7.12 -0.78 -9.19
N LEU A 44 -8.23 -1.08 -8.51
CA LEU A 44 -9.22 -2.05 -9.00
C LEU A 44 -9.98 -1.54 -10.23
N ALA A 45 -10.12 -0.23 -10.39
CA ALA A 45 -10.75 0.38 -11.56
C ALA A 45 -9.99 0.14 -12.88
N GLU A 46 -8.72 -0.30 -12.84
CA GLU A 46 -7.98 -0.71 -14.04
C GLU A 46 -8.55 -1.98 -14.70
N GLY A 47 -9.41 -2.73 -13.99
CA GLY A 47 -10.14 -3.88 -14.56
C GLY A 47 -9.31 -5.14 -14.77
N ILE A 48 -8.10 -5.20 -14.22
CA ILE A 48 -7.20 -6.36 -14.33
C ILE A 48 -7.33 -7.38 -13.17
N TYR A 49 -8.09 -7.00 -12.13
CA TYR A 49 -8.37 -7.81 -10.94
C TYR A 49 -9.86 -8.19 -10.88
N ASN A 50 -10.13 -9.49 -10.75
CA ASN A 50 -11.48 -10.07 -10.82
C ASN A 50 -11.71 -11.05 -9.67
N ALA A 51 -12.98 -11.32 -9.36
CA ALA A 51 -13.35 -12.37 -8.42
C ALA A 51 -12.74 -13.72 -8.85
N GLY A 52 -12.15 -14.43 -7.90
CA GLY A 52 -11.39 -15.66 -8.13
C GLY A 52 -9.89 -15.45 -8.37
N ASP A 53 -9.44 -14.22 -8.61
CA ASP A 53 -8.00 -13.94 -8.69
C ASP A 53 -7.31 -14.13 -7.34
N LYS A 54 -6.02 -14.41 -7.42
CA LYS A 54 -5.11 -14.49 -6.29
C LYS A 54 -4.10 -13.36 -6.38
N VAL A 55 -3.83 -12.69 -5.27
CA VAL A 55 -2.91 -11.55 -5.20
C VAL A 55 -1.95 -11.65 -4.02
N ALA A 56 -0.79 -11.01 -4.17
CA ALA A 56 0.00 -10.54 -3.04
C ALA A 56 -0.27 -9.05 -2.79
N VAL A 57 -0.28 -8.67 -1.52
CA VAL A 57 -0.53 -7.31 -1.04
C VAL A 57 0.72 -6.79 -0.34
N MET A 58 1.08 -5.54 -0.61
CA MET A 58 2.04 -4.80 0.19
C MET A 58 1.42 -3.49 0.67
N VAL A 59 1.36 -3.31 1.98
CA VAL A 59 1.06 -2.03 2.63
C VAL A 59 2.38 -1.46 3.14
N ASN A 60 2.91 -0.51 2.38
CA ASN A 60 4.22 0.07 2.60
C ASN A 60 4.11 1.41 3.33
N GLY A 61 4.83 1.60 4.42
CA GLY A 61 4.98 2.90 5.06
C GLY A 61 6.03 3.77 4.36
N MET A 62 5.76 5.07 4.29
CA MET A 62 6.65 6.05 3.64
C MET A 62 7.76 6.58 4.57
N GLY A 63 7.85 6.07 5.81
CA GLY A 63 8.88 6.47 6.77
C GLY A 63 8.33 6.59 8.18
N ALA A 64 7.58 7.66 8.44
CA ALA A 64 7.16 8.07 9.79
C ALA A 64 5.81 7.47 10.25
N THR A 65 5.07 6.77 9.38
CA THR A 65 3.80 6.14 9.77
C THR A 65 4.03 4.95 10.71
N PRO A 66 3.41 4.93 11.91
CA PRO A 66 3.50 3.82 12.84
C PRO A 66 3.04 2.50 12.23
N LEU A 67 3.74 1.41 12.56
CA LEU A 67 3.39 0.07 12.08
C LEU A 67 1.95 -0.33 12.43
N SER A 68 1.45 0.09 13.59
CA SER A 68 0.05 -0.14 13.99
C SER A 68 -0.96 0.51 13.04
N GLU A 69 -0.65 1.70 12.50
CA GLU A 69 -1.50 2.38 11.53
C GLU A 69 -1.47 1.69 10.17
N LEU A 70 -0.30 1.17 9.75
CA LEU A 70 -0.20 0.34 8.55
C LEU A 70 -1.05 -0.93 8.66
N TYR A 71 -1.13 -1.55 9.86
CA TYR A 71 -2.02 -2.68 10.09
C TYR A 71 -3.52 -2.30 10.08
N ILE A 72 -3.88 -1.09 10.50
CA ILE A 72 -5.25 -0.56 10.35
C ILE A 72 -5.60 -0.42 8.86
N ALA A 73 -4.70 0.15 8.06
CA ALA A 73 -4.89 0.22 6.60
C ALA A 73 -5.01 -1.18 5.97
N ASN A 74 -4.14 -2.11 6.37
CA ASN A 74 -4.17 -3.49 5.87
C ASN A 74 -5.46 -4.24 6.24
N LEU A 75 -6.08 -3.93 7.39
CA LEU A 75 -7.37 -4.50 7.76
C LEU A 75 -8.44 -4.15 6.72
N GLU A 76 -8.54 -2.88 6.31
CA GLU A 76 -9.50 -2.48 5.28
C GLU A 76 -9.13 -3.07 3.91
N VAL A 77 -7.84 -3.08 3.52
CA VAL A 77 -7.40 -3.72 2.26
C VAL A 77 -7.87 -5.17 2.20
N SER A 78 -7.67 -5.92 3.29
CA SER A 78 -8.07 -7.33 3.38
C SER A 78 -9.58 -7.51 3.23
N LYS A 79 -10.36 -6.62 3.86
CA LYS A 79 -11.83 -6.63 3.80
C LYS A 79 -12.33 -6.32 2.39
N VAL A 80 -11.83 -5.26 1.77
CA VAL A 80 -12.24 -4.85 0.40
C VAL A 80 -11.93 -5.94 -0.62
N LEU A 81 -10.75 -6.57 -0.55
CA LEU A 81 -10.38 -7.66 -1.45
C LEU A 81 -11.26 -8.90 -1.24
N ALA A 82 -11.56 -9.25 0.01
CA ALA A 82 -12.46 -10.35 0.33
C ALA A 82 -13.89 -10.10 -0.20
N ASP A 83 -14.42 -8.89 -0.03
CA ASP A 83 -15.75 -8.49 -0.55
C ASP A 83 -15.80 -8.52 -2.09
N LYS A 84 -14.66 -8.34 -2.77
CA LYS A 84 -14.51 -8.50 -4.22
C LYS A 84 -14.26 -9.94 -4.67
N GLY A 85 -14.16 -10.89 -3.74
CA GLY A 85 -13.84 -12.28 -4.04
C GLY A 85 -12.41 -12.49 -4.54
N ILE A 86 -11.49 -11.58 -4.21
CA ILE A 86 -10.06 -11.70 -4.54
C ILE A 86 -9.33 -12.31 -3.35
N SER A 87 -8.63 -13.41 -3.57
CA SER A 87 -7.89 -14.11 -2.52
C SER A 87 -6.51 -13.48 -2.30
N VAL A 88 -6.15 -13.21 -1.04
CA VAL A 88 -4.81 -12.73 -0.68
C VAL A 88 -3.97 -13.94 -0.27
N ALA A 89 -3.00 -14.30 -1.10
CA ALA A 89 -2.06 -15.39 -0.80
C ALA A 89 -0.94 -14.94 0.13
N ARG A 90 -0.58 -13.64 0.06
CA ARG A 90 0.50 -13.09 0.85
C ARG A 90 0.32 -11.62 1.15
N THR A 91 0.72 -11.22 2.35
CA THR A 91 0.66 -9.82 2.80
C THR A 91 2.00 -9.40 3.38
N PHE A 92 2.45 -8.23 2.98
CA PHE A 92 3.61 -7.54 3.52
C PHE A 92 3.15 -6.22 4.14
N VAL A 93 3.50 -5.98 5.40
CA VAL A 93 3.15 -4.73 6.11
C VAL A 93 4.42 -4.20 6.79
N GLY A 94 4.83 -2.99 6.41
CA GLY A 94 6.03 -2.37 6.98
C GLY A 94 6.67 -1.34 6.06
N ASN A 95 7.90 -0.95 6.37
CA ASN A 95 8.67 0.01 5.58
C ASN A 95 9.60 -0.75 4.62
N TYR A 96 9.21 -0.83 3.34
CA TYR A 96 9.96 -1.48 2.27
C TYR A 96 10.58 -0.48 1.30
N MET A 97 9.90 0.64 1.05
CA MET A 97 10.37 1.77 0.24
C MET A 97 9.88 3.08 0.88
N THR A 98 10.77 3.77 1.58
CA THR A 98 10.45 5.00 2.32
C THR A 98 10.83 6.27 1.55
N SER A 99 10.31 7.40 1.99
CA SER A 99 10.73 8.76 1.60
C SER A 99 11.14 9.53 2.85
N LEU A 100 12.33 9.21 3.38
CA LEU A 100 12.87 9.79 4.61
C LEU A 100 11.86 9.70 5.78
N GLU A 101 11.44 10.86 6.29
CA GLU A 101 10.55 11.04 7.45
C GLU A 101 9.08 11.24 7.02
N MET A 102 8.71 10.91 5.78
CA MET A 102 7.35 11.15 5.28
C MET A 102 6.32 10.30 6.05
N ALA A 103 5.27 10.96 6.56
CA ALA A 103 4.09 10.30 7.10
C ALA A 103 3.11 10.00 5.96
N GLY A 104 2.88 8.72 5.70
CA GLY A 104 2.03 8.23 4.62
C GLY A 104 2.25 6.75 4.36
N PHE A 105 1.44 6.18 3.49
CA PHE A 105 1.58 4.78 3.07
C PHE A 105 1.23 4.62 1.59
N SER A 106 1.64 3.50 1.02
CA SER A 106 1.24 3.06 -0.32
C SER A 106 0.71 1.63 -0.28
N ILE A 107 -0.17 1.31 -1.23
CA ILE A 107 -0.72 -0.03 -1.43
C ILE A 107 -0.23 -0.53 -2.79
N SER A 108 0.32 -1.75 -2.82
CA SER A 108 0.63 -2.45 -4.06
C SER A 108 -0.13 -3.78 -4.10
N LEU A 109 -0.69 -4.10 -5.26
CA LEU A 109 -1.23 -5.41 -5.58
C LEU A 109 -0.37 -6.06 -6.66
N LEU A 110 -0.09 -7.35 -6.50
CA LEU A 110 0.50 -8.19 -7.53
C LEU A 110 -0.43 -9.36 -7.79
N LYS A 111 -1.00 -9.45 -9.00
CA LYS A 111 -1.74 -10.63 -9.43
C LYS A 111 -0.79 -11.81 -9.56
N LEU A 112 -1.19 -12.95 -9.01
CA LEU A 112 -0.39 -14.16 -8.96
C LEU A 112 -0.95 -15.21 -9.91
N ASP A 113 -0.04 -15.78 -10.70
CA ASP A 113 -0.16 -17.11 -11.26
C ASP A 113 0.71 -18.09 -10.44
N ASP A 114 0.73 -19.35 -10.85
CA ASP A 114 1.47 -20.40 -10.15
C ASP A 114 2.99 -20.14 -10.12
N GLU A 115 3.54 -19.52 -11.17
CA GLU A 115 4.98 -19.20 -11.26
C GLU A 115 5.33 -18.06 -10.30
N LEU A 116 4.59 -16.95 -10.34
CA LEU A 116 4.81 -15.81 -9.47
C LEU A 116 4.58 -16.15 -7.99
N GLU A 117 3.57 -16.97 -7.68
CA GLU A 117 3.34 -17.45 -6.31
C GLU A 117 4.52 -18.31 -5.82
N ALA A 118 5.04 -19.20 -6.66
CA ALA A 118 6.21 -20.01 -6.32
C ALA A 118 7.46 -19.14 -6.10
N LEU A 119 7.72 -18.17 -7.00
CA LEU A 119 8.87 -17.27 -6.90
C LEU A 119 8.77 -16.35 -5.69
N LEU A 120 7.59 -15.80 -5.40
CA LEU A 120 7.36 -14.94 -4.23
C LEU A 120 7.57 -15.71 -2.92
N ASN A 121 7.30 -17.01 -2.92
CA ASN A 121 7.48 -17.90 -1.76
C ASN A 121 8.86 -18.56 -1.68
N ALA A 122 9.74 -18.35 -2.67
CA ALA A 122 11.11 -18.88 -2.63
C ALA A 122 11.94 -18.28 -1.47
N PRO A 123 12.89 -19.02 -0.89
CA PRO A 123 13.72 -18.51 0.20
C PRO A 123 14.50 -17.26 -0.20
N ALA A 124 14.58 -16.29 0.72
CA ALA A 124 15.37 -15.08 0.58
C ALA A 124 15.96 -14.69 1.94
N ASP A 125 17.24 -14.33 1.96
CA ASP A 125 17.93 -13.87 3.17
C ASP A 125 18.69 -12.57 2.85
N THR A 126 18.00 -11.46 3.04
CA THR A 126 18.53 -10.12 2.82
C THR A 126 18.26 -9.24 4.05
N PRO A 127 19.00 -8.13 4.24
CA PRO A 127 18.86 -7.29 5.44
C PRO A 127 17.44 -6.77 5.70
N ALA A 128 16.65 -6.53 4.65
CA ALA A 128 15.31 -5.95 4.73
C ALA A 128 14.20 -6.93 4.31
N PHE A 129 14.54 -8.14 3.87
CA PHE A 129 13.58 -9.16 3.47
C PHE A 129 14.13 -10.55 3.77
N ARG A 130 13.56 -11.20 4.79
CA ARG A 130 13.92 -12.55 5.22
C ARG A 130 12.73 -13.48 5.17
N GLN A 131 12.94 -14.61 4.51
CA GLN A 131 11.97 -15.64 4.23
C GLN A 131 12.74 -16.95 4.13
N VAL A 132 12.78 -17.70 5.23
CA VAL A 132 13.61 -18.90 5.41
C VAL A 132 12.75 -20.10 5.74
#